data_AF-G1X1U1-F1
#
_entry.id   AF-G1X1U1-F1
#
_cell.length_a   1.000
_cell.length_b   1.000
_cell.length_c   1.000
_cell.angle_alpha   90.00
_cell.angle_beta   90.00
_cell.angle_gamma   90.00
#
_symmetry.space_group_name_H-M   'P 1'
#
loop_
_entity.id
_entity.type
_entity.pdbx_description
1 polymer ?
#
loop_
_entity_poly.entity_id
_entity_poly.type
_entity_poly.pdbx_seq_one_letter_code
_entity_poly.pdbx_strand_id
1 'polypeptide(L)'
;MIANLVNDLVVLCPNREKGCTTSCARWLVESHVREDCEYATVKCAKEGCDGMVERREAEGDCVHEEVECAFCQGPIRKLDIEVHYKECPKLSSDCRHCSQSFPNPELADHKLICPEEVIDCAASHFGCSYSSRRSELDDHLSHCHFVALTPILQLHTERIETLELENKAVRQKLDLLVPPRPLPTQMSGTNSSTTNDYNSAGRDMTSEMQDYTYHLYSEYEQLRSDVERLNAQIRELDVKQDMARFNEGLRYNDEMAGVRAAINGLRMQLHWLVASRRETGTGGAGSAAGPRSIGGSSVGGDGRRMSVDSARQVVKL
;
A
#
# COMPACT_ATOMS: atom_id res chain seq x y z
N MET A 1 45.53 24.85 17.96
CA MET A 1 45.58 26.22 17.40
C MET A 1 44.38 26.54 16.49
N ILE A 2 43.88 25.58 15.71
CA ILE A 2 42.73 25.78 14.79
C ILE A 2 41.39 26.01 15.53
N ALA A 3 41.16 25.32 16.65
CA ALA A 3 39.91 25.45 17.42
C ALA A 3 39.65 26.89 17.92
N ASN A 4 40.68 27.61 18.37
CA ASN A 4 40.52 28.99 18.86
C ASN A 4 40.16 29.95 17.71
N LEU A 5 40.80 29.82 16.54
CA LEU A 5 40.48 30.64 15.36
C LEU A 5 39.06 30.39 14.85
N VAL A 6 38.55 29.16 14.99
CA VAL A 6 37.17 28.80 14.63
C VAL A 6 36.17 29.32 15.66
N ASN A 7 36.56 29.42 16.94
CA ASN A 7 35.71 29.90 18.01
C ASN A 7 35.48 31.42 17.94
N ASP A 8 36.47 32.19 17.50
CA ASP A 8 36.39 33.65 17.35
C ASP A 8 35.56 34.08 16.12
N LEU A 9 35.12 33.14 15.28
CA LEU A 9 34.25 33.43 14.15
C LEU A 9 32.89 33.94 14.65
N VAL A 10 32.49 35.12 14.14
CA VAL A 10 31.15 35.66 14.37
C VAL A 10 30.16 34.84 13.55
N VAL A 11 29.22 34.22 14.25
CA VAL A 11 28.15 33.43 13.66
C VAL A 11 26.80 33.97 14.12
N LEU A 12 25.77 33.67 13.35
CA LEU A 12 24.40 34.04 13.64
C LEU A 12 23.78 33.03 14.60
N CYS A 13 22.83 33.48 15.42
CA CYS A 13 22.01 32.59 16.23
C CYS A 13 21.26 31.57 15.34
N PRO A 14 21.22 30.27 15.70
CA PRO A 14 20.42 29.26 14.99
C PRO A 14 18.93 29.60 14.93
N ASN A 15 18.41 30.33 15.92
CA ASN A 15 17.02 30.79 15.97
C ASN A 15 16.77 32.07 15.13
N ARG A 16 17.65 32.38 14.17
CA ARG A 16 17.44 33.50 13.24
C ARG A 16 16.15 33.34 12.43
N GLU A 17 15.81 32.11 12.06
CA GLU A 17 14.56 31.80 11.36
C GLU A 17 13.32 32.12 12.20
N LYS A 18 13.44 32.11 13.54
CA LYS A 18 12.37 32.46 14.48
C LYS A 18 12.32 33.95 14.82
N GLY A 19 13.34 34.74 14.43
CA GLY A 19 13.39 36.19 14.65
C GLY A 19 14.58 36.70 15.46
N CYS A 20 15.50 35.84 15.91
CA CYS A 20 16.69 36.29 16.64
C CYS A 20 17.71 36.95 15.70
N THR A 21 18.02 38.24 15.92
CA THR A 21 19.00 38.99 15.09
C THR A 21 20.41 39.00 15.67
N THR A 22 20.65 38.35 16.81
CA THR A 22 21.93 38.41 17.53
C THR A 22 23.02 37.61 16.81
N SER A 23 24.18 38.24 16.61
CA SER A 23 25.41 37.61 16.13
C SER A 23 26.47 37.64 17.22
N CYS A 24 27.09 36.51 17.52
CA CYS A 24 28.14 36.41 18.53
C CYS A 24 29.24 35.43 18.08
N ALA A 25 30.37 35.41 18.78
CA ALA A 25 31.43 34.44 18.51
C ALA A 25 30.89 33.02 18.70
N ARG A 26 31.35 32.07 17.88
CA ARG A 26 30.85 30.68 17.83
C ARG A 26 30.79 30.01 19.21
N TRP A 27 31.77 30.27 20.08
CA TRP A 27 31.82 29.71 21.42
C TRP A 27 30.75 30.27 22.38
N LEU A 28 30.25 31.49 22.12
CA LEU A 28 29.25 32.17 22.94
C LEU A 28 27.81 31.92 22.45
N VAL A 29 27.63 31.29 21.28
CA VAL A 29 26.31 30.96 20.75
C VAL A 29 25.56 30.01 21.66
N GLU A 30 26.24 29.02 22.22
CA GLU A 30 25.61 28.02 23.09
C GLU A 30 25.09 28.64 24.39
N SER A 31 25.88 29.51 25.03
CA SER A 31 25.42 30.26 26.20
C SER A 31 24.33 31.25 25.84
N HIS A 32 24.45 31.97 24.72
CA HIS A 32 23.40 32.86 24.24
C HIS A 32 22.08 32.09 24.03
N VAL A 33 22.07 30.96 23.32
CA VAL A 33 20.86 30.16 23.10
C VAL A 33 20.27 29.66 24.43
N ARG A 34 21.11 29.22 25.37
CA ARG A 34 20.68 28.65 26.65
C ARG A 34 20.16 29.69 27.66
N GLU A 35 20.73 30.90 27.69
CA GLU A 35 20.49 31.88 28.76
C GLU A 35 19.83 33.17 28.24
N ASP A 36 20.28 33.72 27.10
CA ASP A 36 19.88 35.07 26.65
C ASP A 36 18.89 35.11 25.47
N CYS A 37 18.82 34.06 24.65
CA CYS A 37 17.98 33.99 23.46
C CYS A 37 16.48 33.90 23.78
N GLU A 38 15.77 35.00 23.59
CA GLU A 38 14.31 35.10 23.80
C GLU A 38 13.48 34.08 22.98
N TYR A 39 14.01 33.63 21.84
CA TYR A 39 13.38 32.67 20.91
C TYR A 39 13.79 31.21 21.16
N ALA A 40 14.58 30.95 22.20
CA ALA A 40 14.92 29.59 22.59
C ALA A 40 13.71 28.91 23.23
N THR A 41 13.49 27.65 22.88
CA THR A 41 12.39 26.85 23.43
C THR A 41 12.76 26.37 24.83
N VAL A 42 11.97 26.77 25.82
CA VAL A 42 12.10 26.39 27.23
C VAL A 42 10.80 25.75 27.73
N LYS A 43 10.85 25.08 28.88
CA LYS A 43 9.64 24.54 29.52
C LYS A 43 8.74 25.67 30.00
N CYS A 44 7.43 25.49 29.88
CA CYS A 44 6.44 26.42 30.43
C CYS A 44 6.61 26.54 31.95
N ALA A 45 6.43 27.75 32.50
CA ALA A 45 6.57 28.01 33.94
C ALA A 45 5.36 27.54 34.79
N LYS A 46 4.26 27.10 34.17
CA LYS A 46 3.05 26.68 34.88
C LYS A 46 3.22 25.27 35.46
N GLU A 47 2.91 25.13 36.75
CA GLU A 47 2.86 23.86 37.46
C GLU A 47 1.94 22.85 36.75
N GLY A 48 2.49 21.70 36.33
CA GLY A 48 1.77 20.64 35.63
C GLY A 48 1.72 20.74 34.10
N CYS A 49 2.40 21.71 33.49
CA CYS A 49 2.51 21.83 32.02
C CYS A 49 3.89 21.36 31.52
N ASP A 50 3.92 20.27 30.73
CA ASP A 50 5.14 19.77 30.06
C ASP A 50 5.37 20.39 28.67
N GLY A 51 4.61 21.42 28.30
CA GLY A 51 4.70 22.09 27.02
C GLY A 51 5.96 22.96 26.88
N MET A 52 6.50 23.03 25.66
CA MET A 52 7.63 23.88 25.32
C MET A 52 7.12 25.20 24.74
N VAL A 53 7.62 26.33 25.24
CA VAL A 53 7.29 27.67 24.76
C VAL A 53 8.56 28.46 24.49
N GLU A 54 8.47 29.57 23.76
CA GLU A 54 9.62 30.49 23.64
C GLU A 54 9.90 31.17 24.99
N ARG A 55 11.16 31.46 25.29
CA ARG A 55 11.56 32.05 26.58
C ARG A 55 10.80 33.34 26.91
N ARG A 56 10.48 34.16 25.91
CA ARG A 56 9.66 35.37 26.06
C ARG A 56 8.20 35.11 26.46
N GLU A 57 7.67 33.92 26.18
CA GLU A 57 6.29 33.52 26.46
C GLU A 57 6.20 32.66 27.73
N ALA A 58 7.34 32.22 28.28
CA ALA A 58 7.40 31.37 29.45
C ALA A 58 6.89 32.04 30.74
N GLU A 59 7.04 33.37 30.85
CA GLU A 59 6.58 34.16 32.00
C GLU A 59 5.11 34.60 31.90
N GLY A 60 4.47 34.37 30.75
CA GLY A 60 3.08 34.74 30.50
C GLY A 60 2.07 33.66 30.88
N ASP A 61 0.80 33.90 30.50
CA ASP A 61 -0.25 32.90 30.62
C ASP A 61 0.10 31.63 29.82
N CYS A 62 -0.07 30.47 30.45
CA CYS A 62 0.22 29.20 29.79
C CYS A 62 -0.67 29.00 28.56
N VAL A 63 -0.05 29.05 27.39
CA VAL A 63 -0.69 28.83 26.08
C VAL A 63 -1.14 27.37 25.89
N HIS A 64 -0.65 26.43 26.70
CA HIS A 64 -1.07 25.03 26.69
C HIS A 64 -2.28 24.74 27.59
N GLU A 65 -2.79 25.73 28.31
CA GLU A 65 -4.00 25.58 29.12
C GLU A 65 -5.20 25.23 28.25
N GLU A 66 -6.04 24.31 28.72
CA GLU A 66 -7.28 23.93 28.06
C GLU A 66 -8.36 24.98 28.34
N VAL A 67 -8.96 25.49 27.27
CA VAL A 67 -10.09 26.40 27.25
C VAL A 67 -11.25 25.76 26.49
N GLU A 68 -12.46 26.09 26.90
CA GLU A 68 -13.66 25.62 26.22
C GLU A 68 -13.93 26.47 24.97
N CYS A 69 -14.12 25.80 23.83
CA CYS A 69 -14.51 26.49 22.61
C CYS A 69 -15.93 27.07 22.73
N ALA A 70 -16.10 28.36 22.41
CA ALA A 70 -17.40 29.05 22.47
C ALA A 70 -18.50 28.41 21.60
N PHE A 71 -18.12 27.68 20.55
CA PHE A 71 -19.06 27.05 19.61
C PHE A 71 -19.29 25.57 19.93
N CYS A 72 -18.22 24.77 20.03
CA CYS A 72 -18.35 23.32 20.24
C CYS A 72 -18.42 22.90 21.71
N GLN A 73 -17.99 23.76 22.65
CA GLN A 73 -17.83 23.48 24.09
C GLN A 73 -16.86 22.32 24.39
N GLY A 74 -15.99 21.97 23.43
CA GLY A 74 -14.92 21.00 23.64
C GLY A 74 -13.73 21.63 24.38
N PRO A 75 -12.96 20.84 25.15
CA PRO A 75 -11.70 21.29 25.76
C PRO A 75 -10.58 21.35 24.72
N ILE A 76 -9.93 22.50 24.58
CA ILE A 76 -8.94 22.76 23.53
C ILE A 76 -7.81 23.60 24.10
N ARG A 77 -6.56 23.31 23.74
CA ARG A 77 -5.42 24.13 24.15
C ARG A 77 -5.55 25.53 23.56
N LYS A 78 -5.22 26.57 24.33
CA LYS A 78 -5.26 27.97 23.85
C LYS A 78 -4.42 28.17 22.58
N LEU A 79 -3.26 27.51 22.47
CA LEU A 79 -2.43 27.48 21.24
C LEU A 79 -3.22 27.08 20.00
N ASP A 80 -4.09 26.07 20.15
CA ASP A 80 -4.76 25.41 19.04
C ASP A 80 -6.14 26.02 18.75
N ILE A 81 -6.58 27.03 19.49
CA ILE A 81 -7.96 27.56 19.37
C ILE A 81 -8.23 28.19 18.00
N GLU A 82 -7.24 28.87 17.41
CA GLU A 82 -7.37 29.48 16.08
C GLU A 82 -7.45 28.43 14.96
N VAL A 83 -6.65 27.36 15.10
CA VAL A 83 -6.68 26.21 14.18
C VAL A 83 -8.00 25.47 14.35
N HIS A 84 -8.41 25.25 15.59
CA HIS A 84 -9.69 24.63 15.90
C HIS A 84 -10.85 25.41 15.32
N TYR A 85 -10.90 26.75 15.37
CA TYR A 85 -12.03 27.47 14.75
C TYR A 85 -12.22 27.10 13.27
N LYS A 86 -11.14 26.85 12.52
CA LYS A 86 -11.22 26.43 11.12
C LYS A 86 -11.72 24.99 10.94
N GLU A 87 -11.56 24.15 11.96
CA GLU A 87 -11.92 22.72 11.93
C GLU A 87 -13.12 22.40 12.84
N CYS A 88 -13.63 23.39 13.56
CA CYS A 88 -14.62 23.24 14.61
C CYS A 88 -15.90 22.65 14.01
N PRO A 89 -16.39 21.48 14.49
CA PRO A 89 -17.53 20.82 13.87
C PRO A 89 -18.81 21.64 13.84
N LYS A 90 -18.97 22.53 14.83
CA LYS A 90 -20.16 23.38 14.99
C LYS A 90 -20.00 24.75 14.34
N LEU A 91 -18.83 25.09 13.81
CA LEU A 91 -18.66 26.31 13.03
C LEU A 91 -18.93 26.00 11.56
N SER A 92 -19.73 26.85 10.93
CA SER A 92 -19.97 26.79 9.49
C SER A 92 -19.04 27.74 8.75
N SER A 93 -18.44 27.29 7.66
CA SER A 93 -17.69 28.13 6.73
C SER A 93 -18.31 28.08 5.34
N ASP A 94 -18.11 29.16 4.58
CA ASP A 94 -18.62 29.33 3.23
C ASP A 94 -17.71 28.66 2.19
N CYS A 95 -18.32 27.97 1.23
CA CYS A 95 -17.59 27.43 0.10
C CYS A 95 -17.19 28.57 -0.85
N ARG A 96 -15.91 28.64 -1.23
CA ARG A 96 -15.38 29.70 -2.11
C ARG A 96 -15.97 29.69 -3.52
N HIS A 97 -16.53 28.56 -3.95
CA HIS A 97 -17.00 28.35 -5.33
C HIS A 97 -18.52 28.51 -5.45
N CYS A 98 -19.30 27.99 -4.51
CA CYS A 98 -20.76 28.09 -4.54
C CYS A 98 -21.35 29.09 -3.52
N SER A 99 -20.50 29.66 -2.64
CA SER A 99 -20.87 30.62 -1.59
C SER A 99 -21.95 30.14 -0.60
N GLN A 100 -22.22 28.83 -0.55
CA GLN A 100 -23.11 28.23 0.44
C GLN A 100 -22.34 27.93 1.73
N SER A 101 -22.98 28.17 2.88
CA SER A 101 -22.42 27.88 4.19
C SER A 101 -22.68 26.43 4.58
N PHE A 102 -21.62 25.70 4.93
CA PHE A 102 -21.70 24.33 5.41
C PHE A 102 -20.99 24.22 6.77
N PRO A 103 -21.45 23.36 7.68
CA PRO A 103 -20.65 22.93 8.82
C PRO A 103 -19.26 22.47 8.34
N ASN A 104 -18.18 22.82 9.05
CA ASN A 104 -16.83 22.42 8.67
C ASN A 104 -16.66 20.92 8.28
N PRO A 105 -17.25 19.93 8.98
CA PRO A 105 -17.15 18.52 8.57
C PRO A 105 -17.82 18.28 7.21
N GLU A 106 -19.00 18.85 7.00
CA GLU A 106 -19.74 18.72 5.73
C GLU A 106 -19.11 19.56 4.62
N LEU A 107 -18.37 20.63 4.94
CA LEU A 107 -17.67 21.43 3.94
C LEU A 107 -16.52 20.65 3.29
N ALA A 108 -15.80 19.81 4.05
CA ALA A 108 -14.75 18.95 3.51
C ALA A 108 -15.33 18.00 2.45
N ASP A 109 -16.45 17.36 2.76
CA ASP A 109 -17.18 16.49 1.84
C ASP A 109 -17.78 17.27 0.66
N HIS A 110 -18.34 18.45 0.93
CA HIS A 110 -18.90 19.32 -0.09
C HIS A 110 -17.86 19.75 -1.12
N LYS A 111 -16.62 20.08 -0.73
CA LYS A 111 -15.56 20.46 -1.70
C LYS A 111 -15.35 19.38 -2.78
N LEU A 112 -15.48 18.10 -2.41
CA LEU A 112 -15.36 16.98 -3.34
C LEU A 112 -16.53 16.89 -4.34
N ILE A 113 -17.69 17.48 -4.02
CA ILE A 113 -18.94 17.38 -4.81
C ILE A 113 -19.44 18.75 -5.29
N CYS A 114 -18.77 19.85 -4.90
CA CYS A 114 -19.16 21.22 -5.22
C CYS A 114 -19.37 21.40 -6.74
N PRO A 115 -20.58 21.81 -7.19
CA PRO A 115 -20.91 21.89 -8.62
C PRO A 115 -20.22 23.06 -9.32
N GLU A 116 -19.91 24.13 -8.58
CA GLU A 116 -19.29 25.36 -9.08
C GLU A 116 -17.75 25.33 -9.04
N GLU A 117 -17.16 24.25 -8.50
CA GLU A 117 -15.71 24.05 -8.53
C GLU A 117 -15.24 23.92 -9.98
N VAL A 118 -14.22 24.69 -10.36
CA VAL A 118 -13.60 24.58 -11.68
C VAL A 118 -12.63 23.42 -11.65
N ILE A 119 -12.92 22.38 -12.42
CA ILE A 119 -12.14 21.17 -12.50
C ILE A 119 -11.66 20.93 -13.94
N ASP A 120 -10.48 20.34 -14.05
CA ASP A 120 -9.95 19.90 -15.33
C ASP A 120 -10.69 18.63 -15.80
N CYS A 121 -10.71 18.41 -17.11
CA CYS A 121 -11.21 17.18 -17.70
C CYS A 121 -10.52 15.95 -17.08
N ALA A 122 -11.26 14.86 -16.88
CA ALA A 122 -10.73 13.62 -16.34
C ALA A 122 -9.51 13.09 -17.14
N ALA A 123 -9.47 13.38 -18.45
CA ALA A 123 -8.37 13.02 -19.34
C ALA A 123 -7.28 14.12 -19.47
N SER A 124 -7.19 15.06 -18.50
CA SER A 124 -6.15 16.10 -18.49
C SER A 124 -4.74 15.53 -18.45
N HIS A 125 -4.55 14.44 -17.70
CA HIS A 125 -3.30 13.68 -17.63
C HIS A 125 -2.87 13.09 -18.99
N PHE A 126 -3.82 12.85 -19.90
CA PHE A 126 -3.54 12.43 -21.29
C PHE A 126 -3.40 13.61 -22.27
N GLY A 127 -3.55 14.85 -21.81
CA GLY A 127 -3.34 16.06 -22.61
C GLY A 127 -4.61 16.83 -22.97
N CYS A 128 -5.77 16.55 -22.36
CA CYS A 128 -6.94 17.41 -22.51
C CYS A 128 -6.76 18.72 -21.75
N SER A 129 -6.79 19.87 -22.43
CA SER A 129 -6.63 21.20 -21.82
C SER A 129 -7.94 21.88 -21.41
N TYR A 130 -9.06 21.15 -21.42
CA TYR A 130 -10.36 21.70 -21.08
C TYR A 130 -10.59 21.71 -19.56
N SER A 131 -10.97 22.86 -19.03
CA SER A 131 -11.36 23.06 -17.63
C SER A 131 -12.65 23.86 -17.57
N SER A 132 -13.58 23.40 -16.73
CA SER A 132 -14.90 24.02 -16.57
C SER A 132 -15.45 23.75 -15.17
N ARG A 133 -16.59 24.36 -14.84
CA ARG A 133 -17.34 24.00 -13.63
C ARG A 133 -17.70 22.52 -13.67
N ARG A 134 -17.71 21.87 -12.51
CA ARG A 134 -18.08 20.45 -12.39
C ARG A 134 -19.46 20.15 -12.99
N SER A 135 -20.42 21.06 -12.86
CA SER A 135 -21.77 20.93 -13.46
C SER A 135 -21.79 20.94 -15.00
N GLU A 136 -20.87 21.67 -15.63
CA GLU A 136 -20.78 21.82 -17.09
C GLU A 136 -19.79 20.82 -17.71
N LEU A 137 -19.03 20.09 -16.88
CA LEU A 137 -18.02 19.16 -17.36
C LEU A 137 -18.65 17.92 -18.03
N ASP A 138 -19.83 17.48 -17.58
CA ASP A 138 -20.50 16.29 -18.12
C ASP A 138 -20.79 16.40 -19.64
N ASP A 139 -21.16 17.59 -20.10
CA ASP A 139 -21.38 17.87 -21.52
C ASP A 139 -20.08 17.72 -22.33
N HIS A 140 -18.95 18.14 -21.74
CA HIS A 140 -17.63 17.95 -22.35
C HIS A 140 -17.18 16.48 -22.33
N LEU A 141 -17.38 15.75 -21.22
CA LEU A 141 -16.93 14.35 -21.08
C LEU A 141 -17.55 13.45 -22.16
N SER A 142 -18.80 13.72 -22.56
CA SER A 142 -19.48 12.97 -23.63
C SER A 142 -18.90 13.21 -25.03
N HIS A 143 -18.24 14.36 -25.26
CA HIS A 143 -17.65 14.74 -26.55
C HIS A 143 -16.11 14.75 -26.54
N CYS A 144 -15.48 14.47 -25.39
CA CYS A 144 -14.03 14.54 -25.26
C CYS A 144 -13.37 13.31 -25.87
N HIS A 145 -12.57 13.51 -26.93
CA HIS A 145 -11.85 12.44 -27.60
C HIS A 145 -10.86 11.73 -26.66
N PHE A 146 -10.21 12.46 -25.75
CA PHE A 146 -9.26 11.89 -24.79
C PHE A 146 -9.94 11.01 -23.74
N VAL A 147 -11.16 11.35 -23.33
CA VAL A 147 -11.98 10.50 -22.45
C VAL A 147 -12.38 9.22 -23.16
N ALA A 148 -12.84 9.31 -24.42
CA ALA A 148 -13.15 8.12 -25.22
C ALA A 148 -11.95 7.19 -25.43
N LEU A 149 -10.74 7.76 -25.56
CA LEU A 149 -9.49 7.00 -25.69
C LEU A 149 -8.88 6.55 -24.36
N THR A 150 -9.44 6.96 -23.21
CA THR A 150 -8.88 6.64 -21.89
C THR A 150 -8.63 5.13 -21.67
N PRO A 151 -9.56 4.21 -22.00
CA PRO A 151 -9.33 2.78 -21.77
C PRO A 151 -8.15 2.22 -22.56
N ILE A 152 -7.96 2.65 -23.82
CA ILE A 152 -6.85 2.18 -24.65
C ILE A 152 -5.53 2.82 -24.24
N LEU A 153 -5.53 4.10 -23.86
CA LEU A 153 -4.35 4.79 -23.35
C LEU A 153 -3.87 4.18 -22.04
N GLN A 154 -4.77 3.86 -21.11
CA GLN A 154 -4.45 3.15 -19.87
C GLN A 154 -3.82 1.78 -20.15
N LEU A 155 -4.40 0.99 -21.06
CA LEU A 155 -3.84 -0.30 -21.46
C LEU A 155 -2.43 -0.14 -22.08
N HIS A 156 -2.21 0.90 -22.87
CA HIS A 156 -0.88 1.18 -23.41
C HIS A 156 0.12 1.59 -22.33
N THR A 157 -0.28 2.40 -21.35
CA THR A 157 0.56 2.78 -20.21
C THR A 157 0.98 1.55 -19.41
N GLU A 158 0.04 0.66 -19.07
CA GLU A 158 0.34 -0.61 -18.39
C GLU A 158 1.28 -1.49 -19.23
N ARG A 159 1.04 -1.60 -20.54
CA ARG A 159 1.90 -2.39 -21.43
C ARG A 159 3.32 -1.82 -21.50
N ILE A 160 3.48 -0.49 -21.57
CA ILE A 160 4.78 0.16 -21.57
C ILE A 160 5.51 -0.12 -20.25
N GLU A 161 4.83 0.02 -19.11
CA GLU A 161 5.41 -0.27 -17.80
C GLU A 161 5.91 -1.73 -17.71
N THR A 162 5.11 -2.70 -18.18
CA THR A 162 5.56 -4.11 -18.22
C THR A 162 6.80 -4.30 -19.08
N LEU A 163 6.85 -3.67 -20.26
CA LEU A 163 8.00 -3.76 -21.16
C LEU A 163 9.24 -3.06 -20.60
N GLU A 164 9.08 -1.95 -19.89
CA GLU A 164 10.18 -1.26 -19.22
C GLU A 164 10.78 -2.11 -18.09
N LEU A 165 9.94 -2.80 -17.32
CA LEU A 165 10.37 -3.76 -16.30
C LEU A 165 11.11 -4.95 -16.93
N GLU A 166 10.58 -5.53 -18.01
CA GLU A 166 11.24 -6.61 -18.76
C GLU A 166 12.59 -6.15 -19.32
N ASN A 167 12.66 -4.95 -19.91
CA ASN A 167 13.90 -4.40 -20.45
C ASN A 167 14.95 -4.18 -19.36
N LYS A 168 14.54 -3.66 -18.21
CA LYS A 168 15.40 -3.51 -17.03
C LYS A 168 15.94 -4.86 -16.55
N ALA A 169 15.09 -5.89 -16.48
CA ALA A 169 15.50 -7.24 -16.10
C ALA A 169 16.48 -7.86 -17.12
N VAL A 170 16.26 -7.65 -18.42
CA VAL A 170 17.17 -8.10 -19.48
C VAL A 170 18.53 -7.39 -19.39
N ARG A 171 18.54 -6.07 -19.16
CA ARG A 171 19.78 -5.29 -18.96
C ARG A 171 20.57 -5.77 -17.75
N GLN A 172 19.90 -6.01 -16.62
CA GLN A 172 20.55 -6.58 -15.43
C GLN A 172 21.20 -7.95 -15.72
N LYS A 173 20.51 -8.81 -16.48
CA LYS A 173 21.07 -10.11 -16.90
C LYS A 173 22.27 -9.94 -17.83
N LEU A 174 22.24 -8.96 -18.73
CA LEU A 174 23.38 -8.65 -19.59
C LEU A 174 24.58 -8.15 -18.80
N ASP A 175 24.39 -7.29 -17.81
CA ASP A 175 25.48 -6.77 -16.96
C ASP A 175 26.17 -7.89 -16.17
N LEU A 176 25.45 -8.95 -15.80
CA LEU A 176 26.02 -10.14 -15.15
C LEU A 176 26.81 -11.03 -16.13
N LEU A 177 26.33 -11.17 -17.37
CA LEU A 177 26.96 -12.03 -18.39
C LEU A 177 28.13 -11.35 -19.11
N VAL A 178 28.09 -10.03 -19.21
CA VAL A 178 29.10 -9.17 -19.83
C VAL A 178 29.43 -8.09 -18.81
N PRO A 179 30.27 -8.40 -17.80
CA PRO A 179 30.75 -7.35 -16.91
C PRO A 179 31.44 -6.28 -17.75
N PRO A 180 31.25 -4.99 -17.42
CA PRO A 180 31.86 -3.91 -18.17
C PRO A 180 33.37 -4.17 -18.21
N ARG A 181 33.91 -4.31 -19.43
CA ARG A 181 35.34 -4.42 -19.65
C ARG A 181 36.01 -3.31 -18.84
N PRO A 182 36.90 -3.59 -17.88
CA PRO A 182 37.58 -2.53 -17.15
C PRO A 182 38.27 -1.66 -18.21
N LEU A 183 37.87 -0.39 -18.29
CA LEU A 183 38.61 0.55 -19.10
C LEU A 183 40.05 0.51 -18.59
N PRO A 184 41.06 0.52 -19.48
CA PRO A 184 42.43 0.58 -19.03
C PRO A 184 42.59 1.84 -18.19
N THR A 185 42.81 1.66 -16.88
CA THR A 185 43.25 2.71 -15.98
C THR A 185 44.50 3.30 -16.61
N GLN A 186 44.37 4.50 -17.17
CA GLN A 186 45.52 5.26 -17.64
C GLN A 186 46.37 5.54 -16.41
N MET A 187 47.43 4.74 -16.23
CA MET A 187 48.46 4.99 -15.26
C MET A 187 49.07 6.34 -15.62
N SER A 188 48.74 7.36 -14.83
CA SER A 188 49.33 8.69 -14.91
C SER A 188 50.85 8.56 -14.96
N GLY A 189 51.43 9.09 -16.03
CA GLY A 189 52.85 9.00 -16.30
C GLY A 189 53.69 9.65 -15.21
N THR A 190 54.70 8.92 -14.75
CA THR A 190 55.94 9.50 -14.24
C THR A 190 57.07 9.03 -15.14
N ASN A 191 57.61 9.97 -15.90
CA ASN A 191 58.76 9.78 -16.76
C ASN A 191 59.95 9.28 -15.94
N SER A 192 60.53 8.13 -16.31
CA SER A 192 61.92 7.81 -15.99
C SER A 192 62.48 6.89 -17.06
N SER A 193 63.38 7.46 -17.83
CA SER A 193 64.23 6.83 -18.84
C SER A 193 64.95 5.60 -18.28
N THR A 194 65.02 4.51 -19.03
CA THR A 194 66.28 3.86 -19.47
C THR A 194 66.01 2.53 -20.21
N THR A 195 66.58 2.46 -21.42
CA THR A 195 67.17 1.30 -22.13
C THR A 195 66.36 0.03 -22.43
N ASN A 196 66.34 -0.29 -23.73
CA ASN A 196 65.93 -1.56 -24.35
C ASN A 196 66.44 -2.81 -23.64
N ASP A 197 65.56 -3.83 -23.57
CA ASP A 197 65.95 -5.21 -23.87
C ASP A 197 64.76 -5.99 -24.46
N TYR A 198 65.07 -6.78 -25.49
CA TYR A 198 64.14 -7.61 -26.24
C TYR A 198 64.09 -9.01 -25.64
N ASN A 199 62.87 -9.59 -25.64
CA ASN A 199 62.45 -10.97 -25.39
C ASN A 199 62.00 -11.42 -23.98
N SER A 200 60.72 -11.81 -23.99
CA SER A 200 60.10 -12.91 -23.26
C SER A 200 59.88 -12.74 -21.75
N ALA A 201 58.77 -12.08 -21.43
CA ALA A 201 57.83 -12.65 -20.49
C ALA A 201 56.42 -12.36 -21.01
N GLY A 202 55.76 -13.38 -21.55
CA GLY A 202 54.30 -13.40 -21.57
C GLY A 202 53.85 -13.23 -20.13
N ARG A 203 53.57 -11.98 -19.74
CA ARG A 203 53.00 -11.64 -18.45
C ARG A 203 51.61 -12.23 -18.41
N ASP A 204 51.53 -13.44 -17.86
CA ASP A 204 50.50 -13.98 -16.95
C ASP A 204 49.01 -13.62 -17.15
N MET A 205 48.62 -13.16 -18.33
CA MET A 205 47.23 -12.83 -18.67
C MET A 205 46.37 -14.10 -18.75
N THR A 206 46.99 -15.25 -19.04
CA THR A 206 46.32 -16.55 -19.02
C THR A 206 46.00 -17.01 -17.60
N SER A 207 46.82 -16.69 -16.60
CA SER A 207 46.60 -17.12 -15.21
C SER A 207 45.47 -16.32 -14.56
N GLU A 208 45.46 -14.99 -14.72
CA GLU A 208 44.35 -14.14 -14.26
C GLU A 208 43.02 -14.46 -14.97
N MET A 209 43.07 -14.77 -16.27
CA MET A 209 41.90 -15.24 -17.03
C MET A 209 41.44 -16.62 -16.56
N GLN A 210 42.38 -17.52 -16.20
CA GLN A 210 42.06 -18.85 -15.69
C GLN A 210 41.39 -18.77 -14.31
N ASP A 211 41.88 -17.90 -13.42
CA ASP A 211 41.31 -17.66 -12.09
C ASP A 211 39.90 -17.08 -12.19
N TYR A 212 39.67 -16.10 -13.08
CA TYR A 212 38.33 -15.56 -13.35
C TYR A 212 37.38 -16.62 -13.92
N THR A 213 37.88 -17.46 -14.83
CA THR A 213 37.11 -18.57 -15.40
C THR A 213 36.72 -19.59 -14.31
N TYR A 214 37.64 -19.91 -13.40
CA TYR A 214 37.37 -20.81 -12.28
C TYR A 214 36.36 -20.23 -11.30
N HIS A 215 36.45 -18.94 -11.00
CA HIS A 215 35.48 -18.22 -10.17
C HIS A 215 34.07 -18.28 -10.76
N LEU A 216 33.91 -17.97 -12.05
CA LEU A 216 32.63 -18.08 -12.76
C LEU A 216 32.04 -19.50 -12.71
N TYR A 217 32.86 -20.53 -12.91
CA TYR A 217 32.40 -21.91 -12.79
C TYR A 217 31.96 -22.25 -11.36
N SER A 218 32.66 -21.74 -10.34
CA SER A 218 32.29 -21.94 -8.95
C SER A 218 30.97 -21.25 -8.58
N GLU A 219 30.74 -20.03 -9.07
CA GLU A 219 29.48 -19.31 -8.88
C GLU A 219 28.34 -19.97 -9.63
N TYR A 220 28.59 -20.47 -10.86
CA TYR A 220 27.61 -21.22 -11.62
C TYR A 220 27.20 -22.52 -10.92
N GLU A 221 28.17 -23.27 -10.39
CA GLU A 221 27.91 -24.50 -9.67
C GLU A 221 27.18 -24.23 -8.34
N GLN A 222 27.54 -23.14 -7.65
CA GLN A 222 26.82 -22.69 -6.46
C GLN A 222 25.38 -22.32 -6.81
N LEU A 223 25.15 -21.50 -7.84
CA LEU A 223 23.82 -21.09 -8.27
C LEU A 223 22.98 -22.30 -8.71
N ARG A 224 23.59 -23.25 -9.41
CA ARG A 224 22.96 -24.52 -9.78
C ARG A 224 22.52 -25.29 -8.53
N SER A 225 23.41 -25.44 -7.55
CA SER A 225 23.08 -26.12 -6.29
C SER A 225 21.96 -25.42 -5.52
N ASP A 226 21.93 -24.08 -5.53
CA ASP A 226 20.88 -23.28 -4.91
C ASP A 226 19.54 -23.45 -5.65
N VAL A 227 19.54 -23.52 -6.98
CA VAL A 227 18.34 -23.81 -7.77
C VAL A 227 17.83 -25.22 -7.50
N GLU A 228 18.71 -26.22 -7.44
CA GLU A 228 18.33 -27.60 -7.10
C GLU A 228 17.74 -27.68 -5.68
N ARG A 229 18.33 -26.95 -4.72
CA ARG A 229 17.82 -26.82 -3.35
C ARG A 229 16.46 -26.11 -3.28
N LEU A 230 16.30 -24.99 -3.96
CA LEU A 230 15.03 -24.25 -4.02
C LEU A 230 13.93 -25.09 -4.68
N ASN A 231 14.26 -25.82 -5.75
CA ASN A 231 13.32 -26.73 -6.41
C ASN A 231 12.87 -27.86 -5.48
N ALA A 232 13.78 -28.42 -4.67
CA ALA A 232 13.43 -29.40 -3.64
C ALA A 232 12.49 -28.79 -2.58
N GLN A 233 12.77 -27.57 -2.12
CA GLN A 233 11.92 -26.85 -1.16
C GLN A 233 10.53 -26.53 -1.72
N ILE A 234 10.44 -26.10 -2.99
CA ILE A 234 9.16 -25.84 -3.67
C ILE A 234 8.33 -27.13 -3.73
N ARG A 235 8.92 -28.26 -4.13
CA ARG A 235 8.22 -29.55 -4.15
C ARG A 235 7.74 -29.98 -2.77
N GLU A 236 8.55 -29.76 -1.74
CA GLU A 236 8.14 -30.07 -0.37
C GLU A 236 6.96 -29.19 0.10
N LEU A 237 6.99 -27.90 -0.25
CA LEU A 237 5.89 -26.98 0.04
C LEU A 237 4.62 -27.33 -0.73
N ASP A 238 4.74 -27.74 -1.99
CA ASP A 238 3.60 -28.17 -2.82
C ASP A 238 2.91 -29.39 -2.20
N VAL A 239 3.68 -30.40 -1.77
CA VAL A 239 3.16 -31.57 -1.05
C VAL A 239 2.51 -31.18 0.29
N LYS A 240 3.14 -30.27 1.06
CA LYS A 240 2.57 -29.76 2.32
C LYS A 240 1.26 -29.00 2.09
N GLN A 241 1.19 -28.19 1.04
CA GLN A 241 0.01 -27.42 0.68
C GLN A 241 -1.12 -28.33 0.21
N ASP A 242 -0.83 -29.33 -0.61
CA ASP A 242 -1.81 -30.31 -1.05
C ASP A 242 -2.34 -31.13 0.11
N MET A 243 -1.47 -31.53 1.06
CA MET A 243 -1.91 -32.20 2.28
C MET A 243 -2.78 -31.30 3.15
N ALA A 244 -2.43 -30.02 3.31
CA ALA A 244 -3.24 -29.06 4.05
C ALA A 244 -4.62 -28.87 3.41
N ARG A 245 -4.67 -28.69 2.09
CA ARG A 245 -5.92 -28.61 1.31
C ARG A 245 -6.76 -29.88 1.44
N PHE A 246 -6.13 -31.04 1.37
CA PHE A 246 -6.81 -32.32 1.53
C PHE A 246 -7.42 -32.46 2.93
N ASN A 247 -6.68 -32.11 3.98
CA ASN A 247 -7.16 -32.12 5.37
C ASN A 247 -8.32 -31.15 5.59
N GLU A 248 -8.24 -29.93 5.06
CA GLU A 248 -9.36 -28.98 5.08
C GLU A 248 -10.56 -29.52 4.31
N GLY A 249 -10.34 -30.13 3.15
CA GLY A 249 -11.37 -30.79 2.36
C GLY A 249 -12.08 -31.90 3.14
N LEU A 250 -11.35 -32.72 3.89
CA LEU A 250 -11.94 -33.71 4.79
C LEU A 250 -12.78 -33.07 5.88
N ARG A 251 -12.29 -31.98 6.50
CA ARG A 251 -13.05 -31.24 7.52
C ARG A 251 -14.35 -30.67 6.96
N TYR A 252 -14.31 -30.02 5.79
CA TYR A 252 -15.51 -29.51 5.12
C TYR A 252 -16.49 -30.62 4.76
N ASN A 253 -16.00 -31.78 4.32
CA ASN A 253 -16.87 -32.92 4.01
C ASN A 253 -17.58 -33.45 5.25
N ASP A 254 -16.89 -33.52 6.39
CA ASP A 254 -17.48 -33.93 7.67
C ASP A 254 -18.51 -32.90 8.17
N GLU A 255 -18.19 -31.61 8.11
CA GLU A 255 -19.13 -30.52 8.42
C GLU A 255 -20.37 -30.58 7.51
N MET A 256 -20.20 -30.80 6.20
CA MET A 256 -21.30 -30.96 5.26
C MET A 256 -22.13 -32.23 5.52
N ALA A 257 -21.50 -33.33 5.95
CA ALA A 257 -22.21 -34.52 6.40
C ALA A 257 -23.05 -34.22 7.65
N GLY A 258 -22.49 -33.49 8.61
CA GLY A 258 -23.19 -33.01 9.81
C GLY A 258 -24.39 -32.12 9.47
N VAL A 259 -24.23 -31.13 8.59
CA VAL A 259 -25.31 -30.25 8.13
C VAL A 259 -26.40 -31.05 7.42
N ARG A 260 -26.05 -31.99 6.53
CA ARG A 260 -27.01 -32.87 5.87
C ARG A 260 -27.79 -33.73 6.87
N ALA A 261 -27.13 -34.26 7.89
CA ALA A 261 -27.79 -35.00 8.97
C ALA A 261 -28.77 -34.11 9.75
N ALA A 262 -28.37 -32.88 10.10
CA ALA A 262 -29.23 -31.91 10.79
C ALA A 262 -30.46 -31.53 9.94
N ILE A 263 -30.29 -31.27 8.65
CA ILE A 263 -31.40 -30.99 7.71
C ILE A 263 -32.36 -32.18 7.64
N ASN A 264 -31.84 -33.40 7.53
CA ASN A 264 -32.69 -34.60 7.55
C ASN A 264 -33.42 -34.74 8.88
N GLY A 265 -32.77 -34.42 10.00
CA GLY A 265 -33.39 -34.38 11.33
C GLY A 265 -34.55 -33.38 11.40
N LEU A 266 -34.33 -32.14 10.97
CA LEU A 266 -35.37 -31.10 10.90
C LEU A 266 -36.51 -31.51 9.96
N ARG A 267 -36.21 -32.15 8.84
CA ARG A 267 -37.22 -32.69 7.92
C ARG A 267 -38.07 -33.77 8.60
N MET A 268 -37.45 -34.68 9.36
CA MET A 268 -38.20 -35.69 10.12
C MET A 268 -39.06 -35.05 11.22
N GLN A 269 -38.55 -34.06 11.94
CA GLN A 269 -39.31 -33.30 12.95
C GLN A 269 -40.50 -32.56 12.31
N LEU A 270 -40.30 -31.92 11.16
CA LEU A 270 -41.36 -31.28 10.40
C LEU A 270 -42.43 -32.29 9.96
N HIS A 271 -42.02 -33.44 9.42
CA HIS A 271 -42.96 -34.51 9.05
C HIS A 271 -43.75 -35.01 10.27
N TRP A 272 -43.10 -35.18 11.43
CA TRP A 272 -43.76 -35.57 12.66
C TRP A 272 -44.79 -34.52 13.12
N LEU A 273 -44.44 -33.22 13.09
CA LEU A 273 -45.37 -32.14 13.42
C LEU A 273 -46.56 -32.07 12.45
N VAL A 274 -46.32 -32.22 11.15
CA VAL A 274 -47.39 -32.23 10.14
C VAL A 274 -48.31 -33.44 10.33
N ALA A 275 -47.76 -34.61 10.63
CA ALA A 275 -48.54 -35.82 10.94
C ALA A 275 -49.34 -35.67 12.24
N SER A 276 -48.73 -35.18 13.31
CA SER A 276 -49.39 -34.92 14.60
C SER A 276 -50.49 -33.86 14.47
N ARG A 277 -50.28 -32.81 13.67
CA ARG A 277 -51.31 -31.81 13.35
C ARG A 277 -52.47 -32.39 12.54
N ARG A 278 -52.18 -33.36 11.66
CA ARG A 278 -53.20 -34.08 10.92
C ARG A 278 -54.04 -34.96 11.85
N GLU A 279 -53.40 -35.70 12.76
CA GLU A 279 -54.09 -36.54 13.75
C GLU A 279 -54.95 -35.71 14.72
N THR A 280 -54.43 -34.58 15.22
CA THR A 280 -55.19 -33.64 16.06
C THR A 280 -56.25 -32.85 15.29
N GLY A 281 -56.08 -32.68 13.98
CA GLY A 281 -57.03 -32.03 13.07
C GLY A 281 -58.12 -32.95 12.48
N THR A 282 -57.98 -34.27 12.62
CA THR A 282 -58.98 -35.26 12.14
C THR A 282 -59.94 -35.74 13.24
N GLY A 283 -60.26 -34.85 14.19
CA GLY A 283 -61.35 -35.04 15.16
C GLY A 283 -62.70 -34.45 14.74
N GLY A 284 -62.87 -34.01 13.50
CA GLY A 284 -64.11 -33.44 13.02
C GLY A 284 -64.31 -33.58 11.51
N ALA A 285 -65.45 -34.15 11.13
CA ALA A 285 -66.02 -34.26 9.79
C ALA A 285 -65.48 -35.36 8.84
N GLY A 286 -66.12 -36.54 8.93
CA GLY A 286 -67.07 -36.99 7.91
C GLY A 286 -66.52 -37.59 6.60
N SER A 287 -66.74 -38.91 6.48
CA SER A 287 -67.05 -39.65 5.23
C SER A 287 -65.92 -39.76 4.19
N ALA A 288 -65.85 -40.72 3.28
CA ALA A 288 -66.35 -42.08 3.08
C ALA A 288 -65.67 -42.54 1.77
N ALA A 289 -65.61 -43.86 1.55
CA ALA A 289 -65.20 -44.54 0.30
C ALA A 289 -63.68 -44.51 -0.01
N GLY A 290 -63.03 -45.60 -0.43
CA GLY A 290 -63.41 -46.96 -0.79
C GLY A 290 -62.16 -47.61 -1.42
N PRO A 291 -61.96 -48.95 -1.39
CA PRO A 291 -60.73 -49.54 -1.91
C PRO A 291 -60.87 -49.83 -3.41
N ARG A 292 -59.83 -49.50 -4.19
CA ARG A 292 -59.64 -50.10 -5.52
C ARG A 292 -58.20 -50.59 -5.67
N SER A 293 -58.16 -51.87 -6.00
CA SER A 293 -57.03 -52.72 -6.35
C SER A 293 -56.46 -52.38 -7.74
N ILE A 294 -55.40 -53.12 -8.10
CA ILE A 294 -54.71 -53.29 -9.40
C ILE A 294 -53.42 -52.47 -9.48
N GLY A 295 -52.23 -53.04 -9.69
CA GLY A 295 -51.83 -54.42 -9.92
C GLY A 295 -50.47 -54.44 -10.64
N GLY A 296 -49.61 -55.41 -10.28
CA GLY A 296 -48.42 -55.91 -11.03
C GLY A 296 -47.31 -54.89 -11.37
N SER A 297 -46.04 -55.24 -11.55
CA SER A 297 -45.26 -56.45 -11.36
C SER A 297 -43.77 -56.03 -11.36
N SER A 298 -43.00 -56.81 -10.61
CA SER A 298 -41.55 -57.08 -10.61
C SER A 298 -40.60 -56.63 -11.74
N VAL A 299 -39.32 -56.60 -11.33
CA VAL A 299 -38.02 -56.64 -12.06
C VAL A 299 -37.44 -55.23 -12.29
N GLY A 300 -36.23 -54.87 -11.87
CA GLY A 300 -35.07 -55.60 -11.35
C GLY A 300 -33.79 -54.97 -11.96
N GLY A 301 -32.78 -54.71 -11.14
CA GLY A 301 -31.38 -54.67 -11.61
C GLY A 301 -30.69 -53.31 -11.79
N ASP A 302 -29.62 -53.17 -11.02
CA ASP A 302 -28.33 -52.55 -11.34
C ASP A 302 -28.09 -51.04 -11.20
N GLY A 303 -27.30 -50.75 -10.17
CA GLY A 303 -26.47 -49.55 -10.10
C GLY A 303 -25.25 -49.66 -11.01
N ARG A 304 -24.89 -48.52 -11.61
CA ARG A 304 -23.53 -48.24 -12.04
C ARG A 304 -23.14 -46.80 -11.69
N ARG A 305 -22.00 -46.75 -11.01
CA ARG A 305 -21.10 -45.64 -10.72
C ARG A 305 -20.95 -44.72 -11.93
N MET A 306 -20.96 -43.40 -11.72
CA MET A 306 -20.39 -42.44 -12.67
C MET A 306 -19.09 -41.88 -12.09
N SER A 307 -18.02 -42.16 -12.83
CA SER A 307 -16.66 -41.63 -12.64
C SER A 307 -16.56 -40.27 -13.28
N VAL A 308 -15.70 -39.45 -12.69
CA VAL A 308 -15.24 -38.15 -13.15
C VAL A 308 -14.21 -38.34 -14.27
N ASP A 309 -14.37 -37.62 -15.39
CA ASP A 309 -13.30 -37.21 -16.30
C ASP A 309 -13.84 -36.04 -17.16
N SER A 310 -13.32 -34.82 -16.99
CA SER A 310 -12.13 -34.29 -17.69
C SER A 310 -12.43 -33.90 -19.14
N ALA A 311 -12.85 -32.64 -19.32
CA ALA A 311 -12.86 -31.97 -20.62
C ALA A 311 -12.09 -30.66 -20.51
N ARG A 312 -10.82 -30.74 -20.89
CA ARG A 312 -9.88 -29.64 -21.11
C ARG A 312 -10.25 -28.96 -22.43
N GLN A 313 -10.85 -27.78 -22.39
CA GLN A 313 -11.17 -27.02 -23.59
C GLN A 313 -10.01 -26.07 -23.94
N VAL A 314 -9.28 -26.43 -24.99
CA VAL A 314 -8.29 -25.57 -25.66
C VAL A 314 -9.05 -24.70 -26.65
N VAL A 315 -9.10 -23.39 -26.40
CA VAL A 315 -9.57 -22.41 -27.40
C VAL A 315 -8.37 -22.03 -28.26
N LYS A 316 -8.44 -22.41 -29.54
CA LYS A 316 -7.68 -21.78 -30.63
C LYS A 316 -8.69 -20.97 -31.44
N LEU A 317 -8.59 -19.65 -31.35
CA LEU A 317 -8.56 -18.65 -32.42
C LEU A 317 -8.45 -17.27 -31.77
#